data_AF-A0A7C1NT22-F1
#
_entry.id   AF-A0A7C1NT22-F1
#
_cell.length_a   1.000
_cell.length_b   1.000
_cell.length_c   1.000
_cell.angle_alpha   90.00
_cell.angle_beta   90.00
_cell.angle_gamma   90.00
#
_symmetry.space_group_name_H-M   'P 1'
#
loop_
_entity.id
_entity.type
_entity.pdbx_description
1 polymer ?
#
loop_
_entity_poly.entity_id
_entity_poly.type
_entity_poly.pdbx_seq_one_letter_code
_entity_poly.pdbx_strand_id
1 'polypeptide(L)'
;MPFVVTAAVALLLIELYLRRRPWAIALTGVIAVVGTVIWIFSDNQSRSQRSAVSAVTVDVGADGETCLDPALPLAATLTNSSGDMVNRIAFDLIGQQAERAGTAYRGTLRHDQVLAPGESVTRCFPLLIHGFAHPRPQIIDATKYEWTAHVTLVGFGNAPSP
;
A
#
# COMPACT_ATOMS: atom_id res chain seq x y z
N MET A 1 -16.39 8.79 2.91
CA MET A 1 -17.43 8.22 2.03
C MET A 1 -18.90 8.45 2.45
N PRO A 2 -19.29 9.24 3.47
CA PRO A 2 -20.71 9.45 3.77
C PRO A 2 -21.40 10.38 2.75
N PHE A 3 -20.62 11.27 2.12
CA PHE A 3 -21.12 12.31 1.23
C PHE A 3 -21.80 11.78 -0.04
N VAL A 4 -21.34 10.64 -0.57
CA VAL A 4 -21.92 10.02 -1.78
C VAL A 4 -23.29 9.42 -1.47
N VAL A 5 -23.42 8.77 -0.32
CA VAL A 5 -24.69 8.18 0.14
C VAL A 5 -25.70 9.28 0.45
N THR A 6 -25.28 10.35 1.14
CA THR A 6 -26.16 11.49 1.42
C THR A 6 -26.60 12.24 0.16
N ALA A 7 -25.71 12.39 -0.83
CA ALA A 7 -26.06 13.02 -2.11
C ALA A 7 -27.06 12.17 -2.92
N ALA A 8 -26.87 10.84 -2.93
CA ALA A 8 -27.80 9.92 -3.58
C ALA A 8 -29.19 9.96 -2.93
N VAL A 9 -29.26 9.96 -1.59
CA VAL A 9 -30.54 10.03 -0.85
C VAL A 9 -31.23 11.38 -1.06
N ALA A 10 -30.49 12.49 -1.08
CA ALA A 10 -31.04 13.81 -1.31
C ALA A 10 -31.63 13.96 -2.72
N LEU A 11 -30.94 13.47 -3.76
CA LEU A 11 -31.46 13.45 -5.13
C LEU A 11 -32.73 12.60 -5.25
N LEU A 12 -32.76 11.44 -4.57
CA LEU A 12 -33.91 10.54 -4.54
C LEU A 12 -35.15 11.19 -3.92
N LEU A 13 -34.99 11.90 -2.81
CA LEU A 13 -36.06 12.62 -2.13
C LEU A 13 -36.57 13.81 -2.96
N ILE A 14 -35.67 14.51 -3.66
CA ILE A 14 -36.02 15.64 -4.55
C ILE A 14 -36.79 15.13 -5.78
N GLU A 15 -36.40 13.99 -6.36
CA GLU A 15 -37.10 13.35 -7.48
C GLU A 15 -38.49 12.83 -7.07
N LEU A 16 -38.60 12.23 -5.89
CA LEU A 16 -39.87 11.73 -5.35
C LEU A 16 -40.84 12.87 -5.02
N TYR A 17 -40.31 14.02 -4.60
CA TYR A 17 -41.08 15.22 -4.28
C TYR A 17 -41.61 15.94 -5.54
N LEU A 18 -40.94 15.84 -6.70
CA LEU A 18 -41.22 16.72 -7.83
C LEU A 18 -42.18 16.20 -8.90
N ARG A 19 -42.34 14.89 -9.16
CA ARG A 19 -43.24 14.49 -10.28
C ARG A 19 -43.55 13.00 -10.34
N ARG A 20 -44.84 12.67 -10.33
CA ARG A 20 -45.36 11.41 -10.89
C ARG A 20 -44.82 11.21 -12.32
N ARG A 21 -43.80 10.38 -12.50
CA ARG A 21 -43.51 9.71 -13.77
C ARG A 21 -42.73 8.42 -13.48
N PRO A 22 -43.23 7.23 -13.83
CA PRO A 22 -42.58 5.94 -13.56
C PRO A 22 -41.15 5.84 -14.10
N TRP A 23 -40.80 6.71 -15.06
CA TRP A 23 -39.45 6.88 -15.59
C TRP A 23 -38.42 7.32 -14.55
N ALA A 24 -38.78 8.15 -13.56
CA ALA A 24 -37.85 8.56 -12.51
C ALA A 24 -37.47 7.36 -11.63
N ILE A 25 -38.45 6.56 -11.21
CA ILE A 25 -38.24 5.33 -10.42
C ILE A 25 -37.35 4.33 -11.18
N ALA A 26 -37.60 4.17 -12.48
CA ALA A 26 -36.78 3.30 -13.33
C ALA A 26 -35.32 3.79 -13.39
N LEU A 27 -35.10 5.09 -13.52
CA LEU A 27 -33.77 5.69 -13.62
C LEU A 27 -33.00 5.59 -12.30
N THR A 28 -33.66 5.84 -11.17
CA THR A 28 -33.09 5.64 -9.84
C THR A 28 -32.75 4.16 -9.61
N GLY A 29 -33.62 3.23 -10.02
CA GLY A 29 -33.36 1.80 -9.94
C GLY A 29 -32.11 1.39 -10.71
N VAL A 30 -31.92 1.91 -11.93
CA VAL A 30 -30.71 1.67 -12.73
C VAL A 30 -29.46 2.23 -12.05
N ILE A 31 -29.51 3.46 -11.53
CA ILE A 31 -28.38 4.08 -10.81
C ILE A 31 -28.03 3.26 -9.57
N ALA A 32 -29.03 2.82 -8.80
CA ALA A 32 -28.82 2.00 -7.61
C ALA A 32 -28.17 0.66 -7.95
N VAL A 33 -28.61 -0.01 -9.01
CA VAL A 33 -28.00 -1.27 -9.48
C VAL A 33 -26.55 -1.04 -9.90
N VAL A 34 -26.27 -0.02 -10.71
CA VAL A 34 -24.90 0.31 -11.14
C VAL A 34 -24.01 0.64 -9.94
N GLY A 35 -24.51 1.45 -9.00
CA GLY A 35 -23.79 1.78 -7.77
C GLY A 35 -23.49 0.55 -6.91
N THR A 36 -24.43 -0.40 -6.84
CA THR A 36 -24.27 -1.64 -6.08
C THR A 36 -23.23 -2.56 -6.73
N VAL A 37 -23.24 -2.69 -8.06
CA VAL A 37 -22.24 -3.47 -8.81
C VAL A 37 -20.84 -2.88 -8.60
N ILE A 38 -20.68 -1.56 -8.76
CA ILE A 38 -19.40 -0.89 -8.54
C ILE A 38 -18.91 -1.11 -7.11
N TRP A 39 -19.80 -1.03 -6.13
CA TRP A 39 -19.47 -1.24 -4.72
C TRP A 39 -18.98 -2.66 -4.44
N ILE A 40 -19.68 -3.69 -4.93
CA ILE A 40 -19.29 -5.10 -4.74
C ILE A 40 -17.91 -5.38 -5.35
N PHE A 41 -17.67 -4.92 -6.58
CA PHE A 41 -16.37 -5.11 -7.23
C PHE A 41 -15.24 -4.38 -6.50
N SER A 42 -15.48 -3.14 -6.07
CA SER A 42 -14.48 -2.34 -5.34
C SER A 42 -14.16 -2.93 -3.97
N ASP A 43 -15.17 -3.40 -3.23
CA ASP A 43 -14.96 -4.03 -1.92
C ASP A 43 -14.20 -5.35 -2.05
N ASN A 44 -14.56 -6.20 -3.03
CA ASN A 44 -13.88 -7.47 -3.25
C ASN A 44 -12.40 -7.28 -3.63
N GLN A 45 -12.11 -6.30 -4.50
CA GLN A 45 -10.73 -5.97 -4.87
C GLN A 45 -9.94 -5.45 -3.66
N SER A 46 -10.56 -4.60 -2.83
CA SER A 46 -9.93 -4.08 -1.62
C SER A 46 -9.63 -5.17 -0.60
N ARG A 47 -10.54 -6.14 -0.40
CA ARG A 47 -10.32 -7.29 0.49
C ARG A 47 -9.24 -8.21 -0.03
N SER A 48 -9.26 -8.53 -1.32
CA SER A 48 -8.23 -9.34 -1.97
C SER A 48 -6.86 -8.71 -1.80
N GLN A 49 -6.73 -7.39 -2.02
CA GLN A 49 -5.48 -6.67 -1.84
C GLN A 49 -5.01 -6.64 -0.38
N ARG A 50 -5.91 -6.44 0.59
CA ARG A 50 -5.54 -6.49 2.02
C ARG A 50 -5.06 -7.87 2.44
N SER A 51 -5.75 -8.91 1.98
CA SER A 51 -5.35 -10.30 2.23
C SER A 51 -3.99 -10.62 1.60
N ALA A 52 -3.74 -10.11 0.39
CA ALA A 52 -2.47 -10.23 -0.32
C ALA A 52 -1.32 -9.59 0.48
N VAL A 53 -1.53 -8.35 0.92
CA VAL A 53 -0.58 -7.57 1.71
C VAL A 53 -0.26 -8.24 3.04
N SER A 54 -1.24 -8.83 3.72
CA SER A 54 -1.00 -9.54 4.99
C SER A 54 -0.22 -10.86 4.82
N ALA A 55 -0.14 -11.40 3.61
CA ALA A 55 0.57 -12.64 3.31
C ALA A 55 2.05 -12.41 2.93
N VAL A 56 2.52 -11.17 2.97
CA VAL A 56 3.92 -10.82 2.75
C VAL A 56 4.39 -9.98 3.92
N THR A 57 5.47 -10.41 4.56
CA THR A 57 6.11 -9.65 5.63
C THR A 57 7.41 -9.05 5.13
N VAL A 58 7.67 -7.80 5.49
CA VAL A 58 8.93 -7.12 5.20
C VAL A 58 9.49 -6.65 6.53
N ASP A 59 10.58 -7.27 6.94
CA ASP A 59 11.36 -6.86 8.10
C ASP A 59 12.56 -6.04 7.63
N VAL A 60 12.87 -4.96 8.33
CA VAL A 60 13.88 -3.99 7.89
C VAL A 60 14.84 -3.67 9.02
N GLY A 61 16.12 -3.81 8.72
CA GLY A 61 17.22 -3.50 9.62
C GLY A 61 18.31 -2.68 8.93
N ALA A 62 19.05 -1.94 9.74
CA ALA A 62 20.24 -1.21 9.34
C ALA A 62 21.34 -1.52 10.34
N ASP A 63 21.77 -2.77 10.38
CA ASP A 63 22.80 -3.30 11.28
C ASP A 63 24.23 -2.95 10.82
N GLY A 64 24.41 -2.61 9.54
CA GLY A 64 25.72 -2.33 8.94
C GLY A 64 26.56 -3.58 8.69
N GLU A 65 26.07 -4.76 9.05
CA GLU A 65 26.74 -6.04 8.84
C GLU A 65 26.14 -6.81 7.65
N THR A 66 24.81 -6.70 7.47
CA THR A 66 24.11 -7.40 6.38
C THR A 66 24.34 -6.72 5.03
N CYS A 67 24.29 -5.39 5.00
CA CYS A 67 24.53 -4.59 3.79
C CYS A 67 25.85 -3.83 3.91
N LEU A 68 26.89 -4.33 3.23
CA LEU A 68 28.25 -3.76 3.29
C LEU A 68 28.45 -2.54 2.36
N ASP A 69 27.59 -2.36 1.37
CA ASP A 69 27.66 -1.21 0.46
C ASP A 69 27.06 0.03 1.15
N PRO A 70 27.86 1.10 1.38
CA PRO A 70 27.36 2.32 2.02
C PRO A 70 26.29 3.04 1.18
N ALA A 71 26.17 2.77 -0.12
CA ALA A 71 25.09 3.30 -0.95
C ALA A 71 23.75 2.59 -0.72
N LEU A 72 23.75 1.39 -0.14
CA LEU A 72 22.58 0.53 0.09
C LEU A 72 22.49 0.10 1.57
N PRO A 73 22.38 1.04 2.52
CA PRO A 73 22.61 0.72 3.94
C PRO A 73 21.46 0.00 4.64
N LEU A 74 20.29 -0.16 4.00
CA LEU A 74 19.16 -0.89 4.60
C LEU A 74 19.02 -2.29 4.06
N ALA A 75 19.05 -3.27 4.96
CA ALA A 75 18.63 -4.62 4.69
C ALA A 75 17.12 -4.73 4.89
N ALA A 76 16.40 -5.21 3.87
CA ALA A 76 15.00 -5.62 4.00
C ALA A 76 14.88 -7.10 3.68
N THR A 77 14.38 -7.87 4.64
CA THR A 77 14.05 -9.29 4.50
C THR A 77 12.59 -9.39 4.13
N LEU A 78 12.33 -9.83 2.90
CA LEU A 78 10.99 -10.04 2.36
C LEU A 78 10.67 -11.53 2.47
N THR A 79 9.52 -11.86 3.06
CA THR A 79 9.05 -13.23 3.21
C THR A 79 7.67 -13.37 2.60
N ASN A 80 7.51 -14.34 1.70
CA ASN A 80 6.23 -14.73 1.13
C ASN A 80 5.63 -15.85 1.99
N SER A 81 4.64 -15.54 2.83
CA SER A 81 3.90 -16.53 3.61
C SER A 81 2.61 -17.00 2.92
N SER A 82 2.35 -16.53 1.69
CA SER A 82 1.23 -16.99 0.88
C SER A 82 1.50 -18.36 0.23
N GLY A 83 0.44 -18.98 -0.28
CA GLY A 83 0.53 -20.20 -1.08
C GLY A 83 0.85 -19.96 -2.56
N ASP A 84 0.93 -18.69 -3.00
CA ASP A 84 1.07 -18.29 -4.40
C ASP A 84 2.45 -17.65 -4.66
N MET A 85 2.88 -17.63 -5.92
CA MET A 85 4.10 -16.90 -6.30
C MET A 85 3.84 -15.39 -6.29
N VAL A 86 4.70 -14.67 -5.55
CA VAL A 86 4.73 -13.20 -5.55
C VAL A 86 5.73 -12.74 -6.60
N ASN A 87 5.37 -11.73 -7.39
CA ASN A 87 6.24 -11.20 -8.46
C ASN A 87 6.59 -9.72 -8.28
N ARG A 88 5.87 -9.04 -7.39
CA ARG A 88 6.06 -7.63 -7.07
C ARG A 88 5.65 -7.36 -5.64
N ILE A 89 6.49 -6.63 -4.92
CA ILE A 89 6.20 -6.12 -3.58
C ILE A 89 6.55 -4.64 -3.58
N ALA A 90 5.62 -3.79 -3.15
CA ALA A 90 5.89 -2.40 -2.82
C ALA A 90 5.58 -2.16 -1.35
N PHE A 91 6.45 -1.41 -0.68
CA PHE A 91 6.33 -1.10 0.73
C PHE A 91 6.80 0.30 1.04
N ASP A 92 6.13 0.93 2.00
CA ASP A 92 6.52 2.22 2.54
C ASP A 92 7.49 1.97 3.70
N LEU A 93 8.66 2.59 3.60
CA LEU A 93 9.68 2.63 4.62
C LEU A 93 9.53 3.91 5.46
N ILE A 94 9.42 3.73 6.77
CA ILE A 94 9.31 4.81 7.75
C ILE A 94 10.50 4.68 8.71
N GLY A 95 11.30 5.74 8.79
CA GLY A 95 12.37 5.86 9.78
C GLY A 95 11.96 6.83 10.89
N GLN A 96 12.04 6.39 12.13
CA GLN A 96 11.83 7.21 13.32
C GLN A 96 13.15 7.36 14.06
N GLN A 97 13.44 8.55 14.57
CA GLN A 97 14.66 8.77 15.35
C GLN A 97 14.33 8.60 16.83
N ALA A 98 15.05 7.75 17.56
CA ALA A 98 14.76 7.46 18.97
C ALA A 98 14.74 8.73 19.85
N GLU A 99 15.55 9.73 19.50
CA GLU A 99 15.73 10.96 20.25
C GLU A 99 14.67 12.04 19.95
N ARG A 100 13.85 11.89 18.89
CA ARG A 100 12.83 12.86 18.48
C ARG A 100 11.52 12.21 18.09
N ALA A 101 10.44 12.69 18.71
CA ALA A 101 9.09 12.31 18.30
C ALA A 101 8.81 12.78 16.87
N GLY A 102 8.47 11.84 15.99
CA GLY A 102 8.05 12.12 14.61
C GLY A 102 8.73 11.22 13.58
N THR A 103 8.19 11.25 12.36
CA THR A 103 8.78 10.56 11.22
C THR A 103 9.97 11.35 10.69
N ALA A 104 11.18 10.81 10.83
CA ALA A 104 12.40 11.39 10.30
C ALA A 104 12.59 11.08 8.81
N TYR A 105 12.14 9.90 8.37
CA TYR A 105 12.21 9.45 6.98
C TYR A 105 10.91 8.81 6.52
N ARG A 106 10.50 9.11 5.28
CA ARG A 106 9.47 8.37 4.56
C ARG A 106 9.87 8.17 3.11
N GLY A 107 9.78 6.94 2.61
CA GLY A 107 9.99 6.63 1.20
C GLY A 107 9.29 5.33 0.81
N THR A 108 8.98 5.17 -0.47
CA THR A 108 8.40 3.93 -1.00
C THR A 108 9.46 3.16 -1.76
N LEU A 109 9.62 1.88 -1.44
CA LEU A 109 10.56 0.97 -2.07
C LEU A 109 9.79 -0.14 -2.79
N ARG A 110 10.43 -0.75 -3.79
CA ARG A 110 9.83 -1.81 -4.60
C ARG A 110 10.82 -2.93 -4.88
N HIS A 111 10.31 -4.15 -4.86
CA HIS A 111 10.99 -5.36 -5.23
C HIS A 111 10.18 -6.06 -6.34
N ASP A 112 10.74 -6.15 -7.56
CA ASP A 112 10.08 -6.74 -8.74
C ASP A 112 10.68 -8.09 -9.14
N GLN A 113 11.15 -8.89 -8.18
CA GLN A 113 11.60 -10.26 -8.44
C GLN A 113 10.60 -11.27 -7.90
N VAL A 114 10.67 -12.49 -8.45
CA VAL A 114 9.81 -13.59 -8.03
C VAL A 114 10.24 -14.10 -6.66
N LEU A 115 9.25 -14.34 -5.82
CA LEU A 115 9.39 -14.97 -4.51
C LEU A 115 8.44 -16.16 -4.42
N ALA A 116 8.99 -17.36 -4.31
CA ALA A 116 8.22 -18.60 -4.20
C ALA A 116 7.43 -18.66 -2.89
N PRO A 117 6.39 -19.51 -2.80
CA PRO A 117 5.66 -19.72 -1.55
C PRO A 117 6.60 -20.18 -0.42
N GLY A 118 6.55 -19.51 0.73
CA GLY A 118 7.41 -19.78 1.88
C GLY A 118 8.85 -19.25 1.77
N GLU A 119 9.23 -18.68 0.63
CA GLU A 119 10.58 -18.16 0.43
C GLU A 119 10.80 -16.84 1.20
N SER A 120 12.03 -16.67 1.69
CA SER A 120 12.50 -15.42 2.28
C SER A 120 13.78 -14.97 1.58
N VAL A 121 13.86 -13.68 1.24
CA VAL A 121 15.03 -13.08 0.61
C VAL A 121 15.39 -11.78 1.28
N THR A 122 16.68 -11.56 1.51
CA THR A 122 17.19 -10.27 1.98
C THR A 122 17.73 -9.46 0.81
N ARG A 123 17.37 -8.18 0.76
CA ARG A 123 17.81 -7.22 -0.26
C ARG A 123 18.22 -5.91 0.38
N CYS A 124 19.27 -5.32 -0.16
CA CYS A 124 19.78 -4.03 0.28
C CYS A 124 19.15 -2.90 -0.54
N PHE A 125 18.68 -1.85 0.12
CA PHE A 125 17.99 -0.71 -0.49
C PHE A 125 18.67 0.61 -0.18
N PRO A 126 18.66 1.57 -1.13
CA PRO A 126 19.19 2.90 -0.91
C PRO A 126 18.22 3.77 -0.11
N LEU A 127 18.78 4.75 0.60
CA LEU A 127 18.01 5.84 1.19
C LEU A 127 18.06 7.08 0.31
N LEU A 128 16.89 7.58 -0.05
CA LEU A 128 16.78 8.80 -0.84
C LEU A 128 16.82 10.01 0.08
N ILE A 129 17.76 10.93 -0.14
CA ILE A 129 17.91 12.12 0.72
C ILE A 129 16.63 12.97 0.82
N HIS A 130 15.80 12.95 -0.23
CA HIS A 130 14.52 13.66 -0.27
C HIS A 130 13.42 13.03 0.59
N GLY A 131 13.59 11.78 1.02
CA GLY A 131 12.68 11.13 1.97
C GLY A 131 12.83 11.62 3.41
N PHE A 132 13.91 12.36 3.73
CA PHE A 132 14.13 12.90 5.05
C PHE A 132 13.35 14.20 5.29
N ALA A 133 12.75 14.30 6.48
CA ALA A 133 12.15 15.52 6.98
C ALA A 133 13.21 16.62 7.14
N HIS A 134 12.77 17.88 7.09
CA HIS A 134 13.66 19.01 7.38
C HIS A 134 13.92 19.15 8.89
N PRO A 135 15.15 19.47 9.33
CA PRO A 135 16.35 19.66 8.51
C PRO A 135 16.95 18.34 8.03
N ARG A 136 17.25 18.26 6.72
CA ARG A 136 17.80 17.04 6.12
C ARG A 136 19.22 16.78 6.62
N PRO A 137 19.59 15.52 6.91
CA PRO A 137 20.94 15.19 7.33
C PRO A 137 21.94 15.40 6.19
N GLN A 138 23.15 15.87 6.53
CA GLN A 138 24.26 15.96 5.57
C GLN A 138 24.91 14.59 5.31
N ILE A 139 24.88 13.72 6.32
CA ILE A 139 25.38 12.34 6.26
C ILE A 139 24.24 11.42 6.69
N ILE A 140 23.90 10.46 5.83
CA ILE A 140 22.87 9.47 6.10
C ILE A 140 23.52 8.32 6.85
N ASP A 141 23.15 8.16 8.12
CA ASP A 141 23.54 7.04 8.95
C ASP A 141 22.27 6.26 9.31
N ALA A 142 22.07 5.11 8.66
CA ALA A 142 20.85 4.33 8.81
C ALA A 142 20.72 3.70 10.20
N THR A 143 21.83 3.48 10.93
CA THR A 143 21.82 2.84 12.26
C THR A 143 21.15 3.68 13.35
N LYS A 144 20.98 4.99 13.11
CA LYS A 144 20.41 5.96 14.06
C LYS A 144 18.88 6.00 14.08
N TYR A 145 18.24 5.23 13.21
CA TYR A 145 16.80 5.24 13.05
C TYR A 145 16.23 3.85 13.34
N GLU A 146 15.06 3.85 13.96
CA GLU A 146 14.20 2.69 14.02
C GLU A 146 13.40 2.62 12.72
N TRP A 147 13.58 1.52 11.99
CA TRP A 147 12.97 1.32 10.68
C TRP A 147 11.74 0.44 10.79
N THR A 148 10.68 0.86 10.11
CA THR A 148 9.47 0.07 9.98
C THR A 148 9.05 0.07 8.51
N ALA A 149 8.69 -1.10 8.00
CA ALA A 149 8.14 -1.26 6.66
C ALA A 149 6.66 -1.61 6.72
N HIS A 150 5.89 -0.99 5.83
CA HIS A 150 4.48 -1.27 5.65
C HIS A 150 4.26 -1.67 4.20
N VAL A 151 3.93 -2.94 3.97
CA VAL A 151 3.61 -3.43 2.62
C VAL A 151 2.34 -2.72 2.13
N THR A 152 2.43 -2.08 0.97
CA THR A 152 1.31 -1.32 0.38
C THR A 152 0.70 -2.02 -0.83
N LEU A 153 1.51 -2.83 -1.52
CA LEU A 153 1.06 -3.56 -2.70
C LEU A 153 1.82 -4.87 -2.85
N VAL A 154 1.08 -5.92 -3.20
CA VAL A 154 1.62 -7.24 -3.56
C VAL A 154 1.00 -7.63 -4.90
N GLY A 155 1.85 -8.06 -5.84
CA GLY A 155 1.46 -8.66 -7.10
C GLY A 155 1.72 -10.16 -7.04
N PHE A 156 0.71 -10.95 -7.42
CA PHE A 156 0.84 -12.40 -7.60
C PHE A 156 0.85 -12.75 -9.09
N GLY A 157 1.58 -13.80 -9.44
CA GLY A 157 1.63 -14.33 -10.80
C GLY A 157 3.05 -14.57 -11.31
N ASN A 158 3.18 -14.73 -12.62
CA ASN A 158 4.47 -14.98 -13.26
C ASN A 158 5.39 -13.75 -13.14
N ALA A 159 6.71 -13.97 -13.21
CA ALA A 159 7.72 -12.90 -13.22
C ALA A 159 7.30 -11.76 -14.17
N PRO A 160 7.40 -10.48 -13.77
CA PRO A 160 7.22 -9.39 -14.70
C PRO A 160 8.16 -9.58 -15.89
N SER A 161 7.63 -9.45 -17.11
CA SER A 161 8.44 -9.43 -18.33
C SER A 161 9.41 -8.24 -18.26
N PRO A 162 10.70 -8.44 -18.59
CA PRO A 162 11.74 -7.41 -18.48
C PRO A 162 11.47 -6.19 -19.35
#